data_AF-A0A6J4S282-F1
#
_entry.id   AF-A0A6J4S282-F1
#
_cell.length_a   1.000
_cell.length_b   1.000
_cell.length_c   1.000
_cell.angle_alpha   90.00
_cell.angle_beta   90.00
_cell.angle_gamma   90.00
#
_symmetry.space_group_name_H-M   'P 1'
#
loop_
_entity.id
_entity.type
_entity.pdbx_description
1 polymer ?
#
loop_
_entity_poly.entity_id
_entity_poly.type
_entity_poly.pdbx_seq_one_letter_code
_entity_poly.pdbx_strand_id
1 'polypeptide(L)'
;MLTRPTIALTAGLSLFLSACGSKATGQAVAVVNGEEITIGELNSELETANIPASADKKKVMPQLLQQIIDRRLMAQRASEQGIDKSPDFLNQERRLRESLLLSLASKRQADSIRIPDQRAIDAFIAANPSMFRDRSILLLDQLQFQPPVEEAQVARLRNDHSIGALAASLTALGVPFVRTEAKLDTATVPSAVMKQIEALPAGEPFIVPISGRMYASVIKGRQPANSTVEENRKIAADAIRRQTLQTSFGSQLKQLRNEAKIEYQDGYAPTKAAKVAAVPAAR
;
A
#
# COMPACT_ATOMS: atom_id res chain seq x y z
N MET A 1 -40.06 -64.12 43.55
CA MET A 1 -40.36 -62.94 44.41
C MET A 1 -40.53 -61.72 43.51
N LEU A 2 -41.67 -61.03 43.66
CA LEU A 2 -42.01 -59.65 43.23
C LEU A 2 -41.98 -59.33 41.71
N THR A 3 -43.11 -59.30 40.99
CA THR A 3 -44.18 -58.27 40.84
C THR A 3 -43.89 -57.15 39.81
N ARG A 4 -44.76 -57.11 38.78
CA ARG A 4 -45.08 -56.08 37.74
C ARG A 4 -45.23 -54.63 38.32
N PRO A 5 -45.31 -53.49 37.55
CA PRO A 5 -45.92 -53.35 36.20
C PRO A 5 -45.38 -52.24 35.23
N THR A 6 -45.99 -52.23 34.04
CA THR A 6 -46.08 -51.23 32.95
C THR A 6 -46.90 -49.96 33.27
N ILE A 7 -46.79 -48.94 32.39
CA ILE A 7 -47.64 -47.72 32.11
C ILE A 7 -46.84 -46.42 32.40
N ALA A 8 -46.83 -45.33 31.63
CA ALA A 8 -47.17 -44.92 30.25
C ALA A 8 -46.89 -43.39 30.17
N LEU A 9 -46.78 -42.85 28.95
CA LEU A 9 -47.22 -41.50 28.55
C LEU A 9 -46.50 -40.26 29.15
N THR A 10 -45.78 -39.49 28.30
CA THR A 10 -45.69 -38.01 28.32
C THR A 10 -44.86 -37.56 27.11
N ALA A 11 -45.50 -37.07 26.06
CA ALA A 11 -45.82 -35.65 25.81
C ALA A 11 -44.79 -35.02 24.86
N GLY A 12 -45.18 -34.89 23.59
CA GLY A 12 -44.40 -34.26 22.54
C GLY A 12 -44.15 -32.79 22.87
N LEU A 13 -42.87 -32.43 22.96
CA LEU A 13 -42.43 -31.06 23.10
C LEU A 13 -42.25 -30.47 21.69
N SER A 14 -43.30 -29.83 21.20
CA SER A 14 -43.27 -29.01 20.00
C SER A 14 -42.25 -27.88 20.20
N LEU A 15 -41.10 -27.99 19.56
CA LEU A 15 -40.11 -26.93 19.44
C LEU A 15 -40.71 -25.78 18.62
N PHE A 16 -41.22 -24.77 19.32
CA PHE A 16 -41.45 -23.45 18.74
C PHE A 16 -40.09 -22.89 18.30
N LEU A 17 -39.82 -22.92 17.00
CA LEU A 17 -38.84 -22.05 16.37
C LEU A 17 -39.35 -20.60 16.54
N SER A 18 -38.95 -19.94 17.62
CA SER A 18 -38.97 -18.48 17.67
C SER A 18 -37.98 -17.96 16.63
N ALA A 19 -38.51 -17.60 15.46
CA ALA A 19 -37.86 -16.68 14.55
C ALA A 19 -37.69 -15.34 15.28
N CYS A 20 -36.53 -15.14 15.89
CA CYS A 20 -36.17 -13.92 16.60
C CYS A 20 -35.91 -12.83 15.55
N GLY A 21 -36.94 -12.05 15.24
CA GLY A 21 -36.80 -10.84 14.43
C GLY A 21 -35.98 -9.81 15.19
N SER A 22 -34.76 -9.54 14.72
CA SER A 22 -33.96 -8.39 15.15
C SER A 22 -34.71 -7.11 14.76
N LYS A 23 -35.28 -6.42 15.76
CA LYS A 23 -35.78 -5.05 15.61
C LYS A 23 -34.58 -4.13 15.45
N ALA A 24 -34.52 -3.46 14.31
CA ALA A 24 -33.63 -2.34 14.00
C ALA A 24 -33.33 -1.48 15.24
N THR A 25 -32.07 -1.46 15.66
CA THR A 25 -31.58 -0.42 16.58
C THR A 25 -31.82 0.96 15.97
N GLY A 26 -31.96 2.02 16.78
CA GLY A 26 -32.35 3.37 16.32
C GLY A 26 -31.43 4.05 15.29
N GLN A 27 -30.40 3.36 14.80
CA GLN A 27 -29.46 3.79 13.76
C GLN A 27 -29.48 2.90 12.51
N ALA A 28 -30.29 1.85 12.47
CA ALA A 28 -30.44 0.99 11.30
C ALA A 28 -31.35 1.65 10.25
N VAL A 29 -30.91 1.63 8.99
CA VAL A 29 -31.64 2.16 7.83
C VAL A 29 -32.28 1.06 6.98
N ALA A 30 -31.82 -0.19 7.13
CA ALA A 30 -32.42 -1.39 6.56
C ALA A 30 -31.98 -2.64 7.35
N VAL A 31 -32.70 -3.75 7.18
CA VAL A 31 -32.34 -5.07 7.72
C VAL A 31 -32.44 -6.09 6.59
N VAL A 32 -31.38 -6.87 6.36
CA VAL A 32 -31.29 -7.87 5.28
C VAL A 32 -31.02 -9.23 5.91
N ASN A 33 -32.02 -10.12 5.90
CA ASN A 33 -31.94 -11.45 6.51
C ASN A 33 -31.45 -11.44 7.97
N GLY A 34 -31.84 -10.42 8.74
CA GLY A 34 -31.47 -10.26 10.15
C GLY A 34 -30.23 -9.41 10.41
N GLU A 35 -29.46 -9.06 9.37
CA GLU A 35 -28.29 -8.17 9.46
C GLU A 35 -28.67 -6.70 9.21
N GLU A 36 -28.36 -5.83 10.17
CA GLU A 36 -28.64 -4.40 10.07
C GLU A 36 -27.65 -3.70 9.10
N ILE A 37 -28.18 -2.82 8.24
CA ILE A 37 -27.41 -1.79 7.55
C ILE A 37 -27.60 -0.51 8.36
N THR A 38 -26.50 0.08 8.83
CA THR A 38 -26.54 1.28 9.68
C THR A 38 -26.42 2.56 8.85
N ILE A 39 -26.89 3.68 9.41
CA ILE A 39 -26.67 5.00 8.80
C ILE A 39 -25.17 5.32 8.66
N GLY A 40 -24.33 4.81 9.58
CA GLY A 40 -22.88 4.98 9.52
C GLY A 40 -22.24 4.28 8.34
N GLU A 41 -22.67 3.04 8.04
CA GLU A 41 -22.23 2.30 6.86
C GLU A 41 -22.63 3.03 5.57
N LEU A 42 -23.90 3.47 5.49
CA LEU A 42 -24.40 4.20 4.33
C LEU A 42 -23.64 5.52 4.11
N ASN A 43 -23.33 6.25 5.18
CA ASN A 43 -22.53 7.48 5.10
C ASN A 43 -21.08 7.19 4.68
N SER A 44 -20.47 6.12 5.19
CA SER A 44 -19.13 5.71 4.80
C SER A 44 -19.06 5.37 3.31
N GLU A 45 -20.06 4.64 2.80
CA GLU A 45 -20.16 4.31 1.37
C GLU A 45 -20.34 5.58 0.52
N LEU A 46 -21.09 6.58 1.03
CA LEU A 46 -21.25 7.87 0.36
C LEU A 46 -19.94 8.66 0.28
N GLU A 47 -19.11 8.61 1.33
CA GLU A 47 -17.79 9.27 1.34
C GLU A 47 -16.81 8.65 0.34
N THR A 48 -16.90 7.34 0.12
CA THR A 48 -16.09 6.62 -0.86
C THR A 48 -16.66 6.69 -2.27
N ALA A 49 -17.97 6.92 -2.42
CA ALA A 49 -18.60 7.13 -3.70
C ALA A 49 -18.12 8.49 -4.26
N ASN A 50 -17.46 8.46 -5.43
CA ASN A 50 -16.94 9.66 -6.10
C ASN A 50 -18.09 10.51 -6.70
N ILE A 51 -18.97 11.01 -5.84
CA ILE A 51 -20.18 11.71 -6.20
C ILE A 51 -19.84 13.18 -6.46
N PRO A 52 -20.29 13.78 -7.58
CA PRO A 52 -20.08 15.19 -7.87
C PRO A 52 -20.58 16.07 -6.73
N ALA A 53 -19.84 17.13 -6.39
CA ALA A 53 -20.20 18.05 -5.31
C ALA A 53 -21.57 18.75 -5.52
N SER A 54 -22.05 18.79 -6.78
CA SER A 54 -23.36 19.35 -7.17
C SER A 54 -24.53 18.37 -6.99
N ALA A 55 -24.28 17.10 -6.67
CA ALA A 55 -25.34 16.11 -6.53
C ALA A 55 -26.10 16.29 -5.20
N ASP A 56 -27.43 16.17 -5.26
CA ASP A 56 -28.26 16.15 -4.06
C ASP A 56 -28.10 14.80 -3.33
N LYS A 57 -27.32 14.81 -2.26
CA LYS A 57 -27.06 13.64 -1.41
C LYS A 57 -28.35 12.95 -0.97
N LYS A 58 -29.45 13.68 -0.73
CA LYS A 58 -30.73 13.08 -0.31
C LYS A 58 -31.36 12.22 -1.40
N LYS A 59 -31.03 12.47 -2.68
CA LYS A 59 -31.50 11.66 -3.81
C LYS A 59 -30.57 10.48 -4.12
N VAL A 60 -29.29 10.57 -3.75
CA VAL A 60 -28.31 9.50 -3.97
C VAL A 60 -28.36 8.43 -2.87
N MET A 61 -28.63 8.83 -1.62
CA MET A 61 -28.65 7.91 -0.47
C MET A 61 -29.55 6.68 -0.67
N PRO A 62 -30.80 6.78 -1.17
CA PRO A 62 -31.64 5.60 -1.39
C PRO A 62 -31.05 4.63 -2.43
N GLN A 63 -30.44 5.15 -3.49
CA GLN A 63 -29.82 4.33 -4.53
C GLN A 63 -28.60 3.59 -4.00
N LEU A 64 -27.76 4.28 -3.23
CA LEU A 64 -26.61 3.68 -2.57
C LEU A 64 -27.04 2.61 -1.56
N LEU A 65 -28.12 2.85 -0.81
CA LEU A 65 -28.68 1.85 0.09
C LEU A 65 -29.13 0.58 -0.66
N GLN A 66 -29.76 0.71 -1.83
CA GLN A 66 -30.12 -0.45 -2.65
C GLN A 66 -28.87 -1.23 -3.10
N GLN A 67 -27.79 -0.54 -3.50
CA GLN A 67 -26.53 -1.20 -3.86
C GLN A 67 -25.91 -1.98 -2.68
N ILE A 68 -25.97 -1.43 -1.46
CA ILE A 68 -25.51 -2.14 -0.26
C ILE A 68 -26.36 -3.39 0.00
N ILE A 69 -27.69 -3.28 -0.14
CA ILE A 69 -28.62 -4.40 0.02
C ILE A 69 -28.32 -5.51 -1.00
N ASP A 70 -28.19 -5.17 -2.29
CA ASP A 70 -27.89 -6.14 -3.36
C ASP A 70 -26.54 -6.83 -3.12
N ARG A 71 -25.51 -6.05 -2.76
CA ARG A 71 -24.18 -6.58 -2.40
C ARG A 71 -24.26 -7.55 -1.22
N ARG A 72 -25.06 -7.24 -0.20
CA ARG A 72 -25.23 -8.07 0.99
C ARG A 72 -25.96 -9.38 0.68
N LEU A 73 -27.05 -9.31 -0.08
CA LEU A 73 -27.78 -10.52 -0.52
C LEU A 73 -26.88 -11.46 -1.32
N MET A 74 -26.10 -10.93 -2.26
CA MET A 74 -25.15 -11.72 -3.05
C MET A 74 -24.03 -12.32 -2.19
N ALA A 75 -23.48 -11.55 -1.23
CA ALA A 75 -22.46 -12.03 -0.31
C ALA A 75 -22.99 -13.14 0.63
N GLN A 76 -24.20 -12.98 1.15
CA GLN A 76 -24.88 -14.01 1.96
C GLN A 76 -25.07 -15.29 1.15
N ARG A 77 -25.54 -15.17 -0.11
CA ARG A 77 -25.69 -16.32 -1.01
C ARG A 77 -24.34 -17.02 -1.29
N ALA A 78 -23.26 -16.27 -1.45
CA ALA A 78 -21.90 -16.82 -1.62
C ALA A 78 -21.39 -17.55 -0.37
N SER A 79 -21.69 -17.02 0.83
CA SER A 79 -21.37 -17.68 2.12
C SER A 79 -22.16 -18.97 2.32
N GLU A 80 -23.45 -19.01 1.96
CA GLU A 80 -24.24 -20.26 1.94
C GLU A 80 -23.64 -21.34 1.03
N GLN A 81 -22.99 -20.94 -0.06
CA GLN A 81 -22.27 -21.83 -0.97
C GLN A 81 -20.88 -22.25 -0.45
N GLY A 82 -20.46 -21.73 0.71
CA GLY A 82 -19.18 -22.05 1.34
C GLY A 82 -17.96 -21.39 0.71
N ILE A 83 -18.15 -20.34 -0.11
CA ILE A 83 -17.03 -19.60 -0.73
C ILE A 83 -16.12 -18.97 0.33
N ASP A 84 -16.72 -18.47 1.41
CA ASP A 84 -16.07 -17.89 2.59
C ASP A 84 -15.21 -18.90 3.39
N LYS A 85 -15.40 -20.20 3.17
CA LYS A 85 -14.63 -21.27 3.79
C LYS A 85 -13.53 -21.81 2.88
N SER A 86 -13.48 -21.37 1.64
CA SER A 86 -12.47 -21.83 0.67
C SER A 86 -11.06 -21.40 1.10
N PRO A 87 -10.02 -22.21 0.82
CA PRO A 87 -8.65 -21.81 1.08
C PRO A 87 -8.24 -20.51 0.39
N ASP A 88 -8.78 -20.24 -0.80
CA ASP A 88 -8.51 -19.01 -1.54
C ASP A 88 -9.07 -17.78 -0.81
N PHE A 89 -10.36 -17.81 -0.43
CA PHE A 89 -10.98 -16.72 0.33
C PHE A 89 -10.23 -16.44 1.64
N LEU A 90 -9.95 -17.46 2.44
CA LEU A 90 -9.28 -17.30 3.73
C LEU A 90 -7.86 -16.72 3.60
N ASN A 91 -7.14 -17.09 2.54
CA ASN A 91 -5.82 -16.51 2.24
C ASN A 91 -5.92 -15.05 1.80
N GLN A 92 -6.89 -14.72 0.95
CA GLN A 92 -7.11 -13.35 0.48
C GLN A 92 -7.58 -12.44 1.63
N GLU A 93 -8.50 -12.91 2.46
CA GLU A 93 -9.02 -12.19 3.62
C GLU A 93 -7.90 -11.82 4.59
N ARG A 94 -7.01 -12.78 4.93
CA ARG A 94 -5.84 -12.51 5.78
C ARG A 94 -4.96 -11.39 5.20
N ARG A 95 -4.60 -11.48 3.92
CA ARG A 95 -3.77 -10.45 3.26
C ARG A 95 -4.45 -9.09 3.21
N LEU A 96 -5.76 -9.05 2.91
CA LEU A 96 -6.53 -7.81 2.86
C LEU A 96 -6.64 -7.17 4.24
N ARG A 97 -6.90 -7.96 5.27
CA ARG A 97 -6.96 -7.51 6.66
C ARG A 97 -5.63 -6.91 7.12
N GLU A 98 -4.52 -7.60 6.89
CA GLU A 98 -3.17 -7.10 7.21
C GLU A 98 -2.87 -5.79 6.47
N SER A 99 -3.17 -5.74 5.16
CA SER A 99 -2.96 -4.56 4.33
C SER A 99 -3.80 -3.36 4.78
N LEU A 100 -5.06 -3.59 5.17
CA LEU A 100 -5.97 -2.55 5.67
C LEU A 100 -5.48 -2.00 7.01
N LEU A 101 -5.11 -2.87 7.95
CA LEU A 101 -4.55 -2.47 9.24
C LEU A 101 -3.29 -1.61 9.06
N LEU A 102 -2.40 -2.03 8.17
CA LEU A 102 -1.19 -1.28 7.85
C LEU A 102 -1.49 0.09 7.25
N SER A 103 -2.44 0.16 6.31
CA SER A 103 -2.85 1.42 5.67
C SER A 103 -3.44 2.40 6.68
N LEU A 104 -4.36 1.93 7.55
CA LEU A 104 -4.97 2.76 8.59
C LEU A 104 -3.97 3.19 9.66
N ALA A 105 -3.05 2.31 10.07
CA ALA A 105 -1.98 2.65 10.99
C ALA A 105 -1.05 3.71 10.39
N SER A 106 -0.67 3.56 9.13
CA SER A 106 0.18 4.52 8.41
C SER A 106 -0.49 5.89 8.30
N LYS A 107 -1.78 5.93 7.97
CA LYS A 107 -2.58 7.17 7.94
C LYS A 107 -2.61 7.84 9.32
N ARG A 108 -2.96 7.09 10.37
CA ARG A 108 -2.99 7.61 11.75
C ARG A 108 -1.63 8.15 12.20
N GLN A 109 -0.56 7.47 11.83
CA GLN A 109 0.79 7.93 12.12
C GLN A 109 1.13 9.22 11.37
N ALA A 110 0.82 9.30 10.08
CA ALA A 110 1.00 10.51 9.29
C ALA A 110 0.24 11.71 9.88
N ASP A 111 -1.01 11.50 10.31
CA ASP A 111 -1.84 12.53 10.95
C ASP A 111 -1.28 12.99 12.31
N SER A 112 -0.48 12.15 12.98
CA SER A 112 0.18 12.48 14.26
C SER A 112 1.50 13.24 14.13
N ILE A 113 2.08 13.29 12.92
CA ILE A 113 3.36 13.98 12.69
C ILE A 113 3.12 15.49 12.79
N ARG A 114 3.81 16.11 13.76
CA ARG A 114 3.77 17.56 13.96
C ARG A 114 4.30 18.30 12.72
N ILE A 115 3.69 19.45 12.46
CA ILE A 115 4.19 20.38 11.44
C ILE A 115 5.60 20.84 11.85
N PRO A 116 6.61 20.71 10.97
CA PRO A 116 7.96 21.20 11.25
C PRO A 116 7.97 22.70 11.53
N ASP A 117 8.75 23.15 12.51
CA ASP A 117 8.94 24.56 12.77
C ASP A 117 9.83 25.24 11.72
N GLN A 118 9.86 26.59 11.74
CA GLN A 118 10.63 27.37 10.76
C GLN A 118 12.13 27.04 10.79
N ARG A 119 12.70 26.81 11.97
CA ARG A 119 14.13 26.51 12.13
C ARG A 119 14.47 25.17 11.49
N ALA A 120 13.63 24.15 11.68
CA ALA A 120 13.78 22.84 11.06
C ALA A 120 13.64 22.93 9.52
N ILE A 121 12.70 23.73 9.03
CA ILE A 121 12.51 23.98 7.59
C ILE A 121 13.77 24.64 6.99
N ASP A 122 14.27 25.72 7.60
CA ASP A 122 15.43 26.45 7.09
C ASP A 122 16.69 25.58 7.09
N ALA A 123 16.90 24.81 8.17
CA ALA A 123 18.00 23.85 8.26
C ALA A 123 17.90 22.75 7.19
N PHE A 124 16.70 22.25 6.93
CA PHE A 124 16.46 21.25 5.89
C PHE A 124 16.75 21.81 4.49
N ILE A 125 16.33 23.04 4.20
CA ILE A 125 16.61 23.69 2.91
C ILE A 125 18.12 23.83 2.71
N ALA A 126 18.83 24.33 3.72
CA ALA A 126 20.28 24.52 3.67
C ALA A 126 21.04 23.20 3.48
N ALA A 127 20.57 22.11 4.10
CA ALA A 127 21.22 20.80 4.03
C ALA A 127 20.96 20.03 2.72
N ASN A 128 19.98 20.43 1.91
CA ASN A 128 19.56 19.71 0.70
C ASN A 128 19.62 20.61 -0.55
N PRO A 129 20.81 21.11 -0.94
CA PRO A 129 20.93 22.07 -2.04
C PRO A 129 20.39 21.53 -3.37
N SER A 130 20.55 20.23 -3.67
CA SER A 130 20.02 19.60 -4.89
C SER A 130 18.49 19.61 -4.99
N MET A 131 17.77 19.73 -3.87
CA MET A 131 16.31 19.85 -3.85
C MET A 131 15.81 21.29 -4.02
N PHE A 132 16.67 22.27 -3.71
CA PHE A 132 16.26 23.67 -3.58
C PHE A 132 17.17 24.59 -4.42
N ARG A 133 18.36 24.94 -3.92
CA ARG A 133 19.28 25.88 -4.59
C ARG A 133 19.67 25.42 -5.99
N ASP A 134 19.98 24.13 -6.12
CA ASP A 134 20.44 23.49 -7.34
C ASP A 134 19.32 22.60 -7.94
N ARG A 135 18.05 22.92 -7.63
CA ARG A 135 16.88 22.18 -8.10
C ARG A 135 16.84 22.18 -9.62
N SER A 136 16.62 21.00 -10.19
CA SER A 136 16.56 20.82 -11.63
C SER A 136 15.60 19.70 -12.02
N ILE A 137 15.09 19.79 -13.24
CA ILE A 137 14.46 18.66 -13.92
C ILE A 137 15.53 17.93 -14.71
N LEU A 138 15.79 16.68 -14.33
CA LEU A 138 16.64 15.76 -15.06
C LEU A 138 15.84 15.17 -16.23
N LEU A 139 16.41 15.24 -17.43
CA LEU A 139 15.90 14.55 -18.60
C LEU A 139 16.57 13.18 -18.68
N LEU A 140 15.77 12.13 -18.58
CA LEU A 140 16.23 10.75 -18.47
C LEU A 140 15.90 9.96 -19.73
N ASP A 141 16.80 9.06 -20.10
CA ASP A 141 16.54 7.93 -21.00
C ASP A 141 16.51 6.66 -20.15
N GLN A 142 15.39 5.95 -20.19
CA GLN A 142 15.10 4.88 -19.25
C GLN A 142 14.75 3.58 -19.96
N LEU A 143 15.21 2.47 -19.38
CA LEU A 143 14.71 1.13 -19.65
C LEU A 143 13.86 0.67 -18.47
N GLN A 144 12.58 0.43 -18.73
CA GLN A 144 11.64 -0.14 -17.79
C GLN A 144 11.52 -1.64 -18.03
N PHE A 145 11.75 -2.45 -17.00
CA PHE A 145 11.62 -3.91 -17.06
C PHE A 145 11.04 -4.46 -15.76
N GLN A 146 10.51 -5.68 -15.80
CA GLN A 146 10.03 -6.37 -14.60
C GLN A 146 11.10 -7.32 -14.06
N PRO A 147 11.20 -7.51 -12.74
CA PRO A 147 11.84 -8.69 -12.18
C PRO A 147 11.06 -9.97 -12.57
N PRO A 148 11.66 -11.17 -12.53
CA PRO A 148 12.93 -11.49 -11.89
C PRO A 148 14.09 -11.33 -12.86
N VAL A 149 14.88 -10.30 -12.64
CA VAL A 149 16.31 -10.38 -12.93
C VAL A 149 16.88 -10.90 -11.61
N GLU A 150 17.45 -12.10 -11.59
CA GLU A 150 18.08 -12.63 -10.37
C GLU A 150 19.14 -11.65 -9.85
N GLU A 151 19.41 -11.58 -8.55
CA GLU A 151 20.41 -10.65 -7.99
C GLU A 151 21.77 -10.77 -8.71
N ALA A 152 22.16 -11.98 -9.11
CA ALA A 152 23.35 -12.24 -9.90
C ALA A 152 23.30 -11.64 -11.32
N GLN A 153 22.12 -11.60 -11.93
CA GLN A 153 21.89 -10.95 -13.23
C GLN A 153 21.79 -9.42 -13.06
N VAL A 154 21.20 -8.92 -11.97
CA VAL A 154 21.19 -7.47 -11.64
C VAL A 154 22.62 -6.98 -11.43
N ALA A 155 23.47 -7.75 -10.75
CA ALA A 155 24.88 -7.44 -10.59
C ALA A 155 25.63 -7.37 -11.94
N ARG A 156 25.25 -8.18 -12.94
CA ARG A 156 25.80 -8.07 -14.30
C ARG A 156 25.35 -6.79 -14.99
N LEU A 157 24.06 -6.44 -14.89
CA LEU A 157 23.52 -5.20 -15.46
C LEU A 157 24.15 -3.94 -14.85
N ARG A 158 24.62 -4.00 -13.59
CA ARG A 158 25.35 -2.90 -12.94
C ARG A 158 26.74 -2.65 -13.53
N ASN A 159 27.28 -3.57 -14.33
CA ASN A 159 28.55 -3.39 -15.05
C ASN A 159 28.35 -2.79 -16.44
N ASP A 160 27.11 -2.56 -16.87
CA ASP A 160 26.81 -1.96 -18.16
C ASP A 160 26.90 -0.43 -18.06
N HIS A 161 28.00 0.14 -18.55
CA HIS A 161 28.30 1.57 -18.48
C HIS A 161 27.52 2.46 -19.46
N SER A 162 26.48 1.92 -20.11
CA SER A 162 25.61 2.70 -20.99
C SER A 162 24.23 2.08 -21.12
N ILE A 163 23.23 2.91 -21.41
CA ILE A 163 21.86 2.44 -21.64
C ILE A 163 21.77 1.46 -22.82
N GLY A 164 22.66 1.59 -23.82
CA GLY A 164 22.72 0.69 -24.97
C GLY A 164 23.27 -0.68 -24.61
N ALA A 165 24.34 -0.73 -23.81
CA ALA A 165 24.90 -1.97 -23.28
C ALA A 165 23.86 -2.70 -22.40
N LEU A 166 23.17 -1.96 -21.52
CA LEU A 166 22.11 -2.49 -20.67
C LEU A 166 20.95 -3.09 -21.48
N ALA A 167 20.53 -2.40 -22.55
CA ALA A 167 19.49 -2.92 -23.46
C ALA A 167 19.94 -4.23 -24.15
N ALA A 168 21.20 -4.31 -24.59
CA ALA A 168 21.77 -5.51 -25.19
C ALA A 168 21.85 -6.67 -24.18
N SER A 169 22.28 -6.39 -22.95
CA SER A 169 22.30 -7.36 -21.84
C SER A 169 20.90 -7.87 -21.50
N LEU A 170 19.91 -6.98 -21.38
CA LEU A 170 18.52 -7.37 -21.15
C LEU A 170 17.97 -8.24 -22.29
N THR A 171 18.32 -7.91 -23.54
CA THR A 171 17.95 -8.71 -24.71
C THR A 171 18.59 -10.10 -24.66
N ALA A 172 19.89 -10.18 -24.36
CA ALA A 172 20.62 -11.44 -24.25
C ALA A 172 20.10 -12.33 -23.11
N LEU A 173 19.58 -11.72 -22.05
CA LEU A 173 18.93 -12.40 -20.93
C LEU A 173 17.46 -12.76 -21.22
N GLY A 174 16.91 -12.38 -22.37
CA GLY A 174 15.51 -12.61 -22.72
C GLY A 174 14.52 -11.83 -21.85
N VAL A 175 14.97 -10.74 -21.21
CA VAL A 175 14.14 -9.89 -20.35
C VAL A 175 13.47 -8.82 -21.19
N PRO A 176 12.13 -8.83 -21.32
CA PRO A 176 11.42 -7.79 -22.05
C PRO A 176 11.57 -6.43 -21.35
N PHE A 177 11.84 -5.38 -22.13
CA PHE A 177 11.93 -4.03 -21.62
C PHE A 177 11.25 -3.03 -22.56
N VAL A 178 10.91 -1.87 -21.99
CA VAL A 178 10.39 -0.71 -22.73
C VAL A 178 11.38 0.42 -22.54
N ARG A 179 11.85 1.01 -23.64
CA ARG A 179 12.66 2.23 -23.59
C ARG A 179 11.75 3.46 -23.66
N THR A 180 11.93 4.39 -22.74
CA THR A 180 11.14 5.61 -22.64
C THR A 180 12.00 6.77 -22.20
N GLU A 181 11.58 7.99 -22.53
CA GLU A 181 12.12 9.19 -21.90
C GLU A 181 11.28 9.56 -20.68
N ALA A 182 11.91 10.16 -19.67
CA ALA A 182 11.25 10.62 -18.46
C ALA A 182 11.85 11.91 -17.93
N LYS A 183 11.09 12.59 -17.08
CA LYS A 183 11.53 13.78 -16.36
C LYS A 183 11.53 13.48 -14.86
N LEU A 184 12.64 13.78 -14.19
CA LEU A 184 12.79 13.60 -12.75
C LEU A 184 13.12 14.93 -12.09
N ASP A 185 12.27 15.38 -11.18
CA ASP A 185 12.49 16.58 -10.38
C ASP A 185 13.36 16.26 -9.16
N THR A 186 14.52 16.91 -9.06
CA THR A 186 15.45 16.68 -7.94
C THR A 186 14.87 17.06 -6.58
N ALA A 187 13.80 17.88 -6.51
CA ALA A 187 13.09 18.16 -5.26
C ALA A 187 12.41 16.92 -4.65
N THR A 188 12.18 15.88 -5.44
CA THR A 188 11.55 14.63 -4.98
C THR A 188 12.56 13.56 -4.57
N VAL A 189 13.84 13.76 -4.87
CA VAL A 189 14.88 12.73 -4.69
C VAL A 189 15.65 12.97 -3.39
N PRO A 190 15.69 12.01 -2.45
CA PRO A 190 16.47 12.14 -1.21
C PRO A 190 17.93 12.52 -1.47
N SER A 191 18.51 13.41 -0.65
CA SER A 191 19.87 13.91 -0.88
C SER A 191 20.95 12.83 -0.88
N ALA A 192 20.80 11.79 -0.08
CA ALA A 192 21.71 10.64 -0.10
C ALA A 192 21.70 9.92 -1.46
N VAL A 193 20.52 9.79 -2.09
CA VAL A 193 20.37 9.18 -3.41
C VAL A 193 20.91 10.10 -4.48
N MET A 194 20.61 11.40 -4.43
CA MET A 194 21.18 12.37 -5.39
C MET A 194 22.71 12.38 -5.36
N LYS A 195 23.33 12.35 -4.17
CA LYS A 195 24.80 12.27 -4.06
C LYS A 195 25.37 11.02 -4.72
N GLN A 196 24.68 9.88 -4.64
CA GLN A 196 25.10 8.66 -5.33
C GLN A 196 24.99 8.81 -6.84
N ILE A 197 23.90 9.39 -7.34
CA ILE A 197 23.70 9.64 -8.78
C ILE A 197 24.76 10.63 -9.31
N GLU A 198 25.05 11.70 -8.57
CA GLU A 198 26.03 12.72 -8.97
C GLU A 198 27.48 12.24 -8.90
N ALA A 199 27.76 11.19 -8.15
CA ALA A 199 29.06 10.54 -8.11
C ALA A 199 29.32 9.63 -9.33
N LEU A 200 28.29 9.32 -10.12
CA LEU A 200 28.43 8.48 -11.30
C LEU A 200 29.07 9.26 -12.46
N PRO A 201 29.89 8.60 -13.30
CA PRO A 201 30.38 9.19 -14.54
C PRO A 201 29.24 9.64 -15.47
N ALA A 202 29.51 10.63 -16.30
CA ALA A 202 28.54 11.06 -17.31
C ALA A 202 28.18 9.90 -18.26
N GLY A 203 26.88 9.66 -18.44
CA GLY A 203 26.38 8.56 -19.27
C GLY A 203 26.22 7.22 -18.54
N GLU A 204 26.69 7.12 -17.29
CA GLU A 204 26.57 5.90 -16.49
C GLU A 204 25.11 5.67 -16.06
N PRO A 205 24.55 4.47 -16.28
CA PRO A 205 23.20 4.16 -15.83
C PRO A 205 23.09 3.96 -14.32
N PHE A 206 22.03 4.48 -13.72
CA PHE A 206 21.60 4.13 -12.37
C PHE A 206 20.30 3.33 -12.40
N ILE A 207 20.17 2.34 -11.52
CA ILE A 207 19.01 1.44 -11.48
C ILE A 207 18.22 1.66 -10.19
N VAL A 208 16.94 1.97 -10.30
CA VAL A 208 16.03 2.17 -9.17
C VAL A 208 14.78 1.29 -9.28
N PRO A 209 14.34 0.67 -8.17
CA PRO A 209 13.04 0.00 -8.12
C PRO A 209 11.93 1.01 -7.83
N ILE A 210 10.87 1.03 -8.66
CA ILE A 210 9.69 1.87 -8.47
C ILE A 210 8.44 1.01 -8.71
N SER A 211 7.56 0.93 -7.71
CA SER A 211 6.26 0.23 -7.80
C SER A 211 6.35 -1.20 -8.36
N GLY A 212 7.36 -1.96 -7.94
CA GLY A 212 7.56 -3.36 -8.39
C GLY A 212 8.17 -3.51 -9.78
N ARG A 213 8.60 -2.41 -10.41
CA ARG A 213 9.34 -2.41 -11.69
C ARG A 213 10.74 -1.85 -11.49
N MET A 214 11.66 -2.24 -12.36
CA MET A 214 13.03 -1.73 -12.38
C MET A 214 13.18 -0.69 -13.48
N TYR A 215 13.85 0.41 -13.14
CA TYR A 215 14.15 1.50 -14.06
C TYR A 215 15.65 1.73 -14.11
N ALA A 216 16.30 1.36 -15.21
CA ALA A 216 17.66 1.76 -15.50
C ALA A 216 17.63 3.09 -16.25
N SER A 217 18.32 4.11 -15.75
CA SER A 217 18.20 5.49 -16.22
C SER A 217 19.56 6.12 -16.47
N VAL A 218 19.69 6.87 -17.56
CA VAL A 218 20.84 7.76 -17.82
C VAL A 218 20.36 9.20 -17.93
N ILE A 219 21.11 10.13 -17.35
CA ILE A 219 20.84 11.57 -17.46
C ILE A 219 21.32 12.06 -18.83
N LYS A 220 20.39 12.52 -19.67
CA LYS A 220 20.69 13.16 -20.96
C LYS A 220 20.81 14.67 -20.86
N GLY A 221 20.19 15.28 -19.85
CA GLY A 221 20.19 16.73 -19.70
C GLY A 221 19.64 17.17 -18.35
N ARG A 222 19.88 18.44 -18.03
CA ARG A 222 19.46 19.08 -16.78
C ARG A 222 18.88 20.45 -17.10
N GLN A 223 17.66 20.70 -16.65
CA GLN A 223 16.99 21.99 -16.80
C GLN A 223 16.81 22.61 -15.41
N PRO A 224 17.33 23.82 -15.15
CA PRO A 224 17.10 24.50 -13.88
C PRO A 224 15.61 24.66 -13.59
N ALA A 225 15.21 24.39 -12.35
CA ALA A 225 13.83 24.55 -11.89
C ALA A 225 13.80 25.52 -10.71
N ASN A 226 13.45 26.77 -10.99
CA ASN A 226 13.40 27.80 -9.97
C ASN A 226 12.10 27.70 -9.16
N SER A 227 12.22 27.97 -7.86
CA SER A 227 11.09 27.98 -6.93
C SER A 227 11.11 29.21 -6.05
N THR A 228 9.93 29.66 -5.65
CA THR A 228 9.81 30.76 -4.69
C THR A 228 10.20 30.29 -3.30
N VAL A 229 10.44 31.24 -2.39
CA VAL A 229 10.76 30.94 -0.99
C VAL A 229 9.60 30.19 -0.32
N GLU A 230 8.36 30.61 -0.59
CA GLU A 230 7.16 29.98 -0.06
C GLU A 230 6.99 28.54 -0.56
N GLU A 231 7.26 28.31 -1.85
CA GLU A 231 7.23 26.96 -2.44
C GLU A 231 8.29 26.06 -1.80
N ASN A 232 9.52 26.55 -1.66
CA ASN A 232 10.61 25.82 -1.02
C ASN A 232 10.28 25.46 0.43
N ARG A 233 9.67 26.36 1.19
CA ARG A 233 9.22 26.09 2.57
C ARG A 233 8.18 24.96 2.61
N LYS A 234 7.22 24.96 1.68
CA LYS A 234 6.20 23.89 1.58
C LYS A 234 6.83 22.55 1.20
N ILE A 235 7.68 22.52 0.17
CA ILE A 235 8.39 21.32 -0.26
C ILE A 235 9.24 20.75 0.88
N ALA A 236 9.96 21.60 1.61
CA ALA A 236 10.76 21.20 2.77
C ALA A 236 9.89 20.63 3.89
N ALA A 237 8.80 21.29 4.25
CA ALA A 237 7.89 20.79 5.28
C ALA A 237 7.31 19.41 4.90
N ASP A 238 6.91 19.23 3.64
CA ASP A 238 6.40 17.95 3.15
C ASP A 238 7.48 16.86 3.14
N ALA A 239 8.71 17.20 2.73
CA ALA A 239 9.84 16.29 2.71
C ALA A 239 10.24 15.85 4.13
N ILE A 240 10.29 16.77 5.11
CA ILE A 240 10.57 16.46 6.51
C ILE A 240 9.51 15.50 7.06
N ARG A 241 8.22 15.75 6.80
CA ARG A 241 7.14 14.88 7.25
C ARG A 241 7.25 13.48 6.65
N ARG A 242 7.49 13.37 5.33
CA ARG A 242 7.71 12.08 4.65
C ARG A 242 8.91 11.33 5.22
N GLN A 243 10.05 12.01 5.40
CA GLN A 243 11.25 11.40 5.97
C GLN A 243 11.02 10.92 7.41
N THR A 244 10.29 11.70 8.21
CA THR A 244 9.94 11.34 9.59
C THR A 244 9.06 10.09 9.61
N LEU A 245 8.04 10.03 8.74
CA LEU A 245 7.16 8.86 8.62
C LEU A 245 7.94 7.60 8.20
N GLN A 246 8.77 7.71 7.16
CA GLN A 246 9.59 6.59 6.67
C GLN A 246 10.57 6.10 7.72
N THR A 247 11.25 7.02 8.41
CA THR A 247 12.22 6.67 9.46
C THR A 247 11.53 5.99 10.64
N SER A 248 10.39 6.55 11.09
CA SER A 248 9.63 5.99 12.20
C SER A 248 9.12 4.59 11.87
N PHE A 249 8.51 4.39 10.70
CA PHE A 249 8.05 3.08 10.24
C PHE A 249 9.19 2.06 10.14
N GLY A 250 10.31 2.44 9.50
CA GLY A 250 11.48 1.57 9.36
C GLY A 250 12.09 1.18 10.71
N SER A 251 12.18 2.13 11.64
CA SER A 251 12.68 1.88 13.00
C SER A 251 11.77 0.93 13.78
N GLN A 252 10.46 1.13 13.71
CA GLN A 252 9.47 0.31 14.39
C GLN A 252 9.46 -1.12 13.83
N LEU A 253 9.51 -1.28 12.50
CA LEU A 253 9.60 -2.60 11.89
C LEU A 253 10.88 -3.33 12.34
N LYS A 254 12.02 -2.63 12.37
CA LYS A 254 13.29 -3.21 12.83
C LYS A 254 13.19 -3.67 14.28
N GLN A 255 12.61 -2.85 15.15
CA GLN A 255 12.37 -3.21 16.55
C GLN A 255 11.47 -4.44 16.68
N LEU A 256 10.31 -4.43 16.02
CA LEU A 256 9.36 -5.55 16.05
C LEU A 256 10.00 -6.85 15.56
N ARG A 257 10.86 -6.80 14.53
CA ARG A 257 11.59 -7.99 14.05
C ARG A 257 12.63 -8.49 15.03
N ASN A 258 13.27 -7.61 15.80
CA ASN A 258 14.24 -7.99 16.82
C ASN A 258 13.57 -8.62 18.05
N GLU A 259 12.35 -8.17 18.38
CA GLU A 259 11.57 -8.66 19.52
C GLU A 259 10.77 -9.92 19.18
N ALA A 260 10.41 -10.11 17.91
CA ALA A 260 9.62 -11.25 17.47
C ALA A 260 10.45 -12.55 17.46
N LYS A 261 9.84 -13.63 17.94
CA LYS A 261 10.34 -14.99 17.72
C LYS A 261 9.98 -15.43 16.30
N ILE A 262 10.95 -15.33 15.39
CA ILE A 262 10.79 -15.71 13.98
C ILE A 262 11.52 -17.03 13.74
N GLU A 263 10.76 -18.09 13.47
CA GLU A 263 11.27 -19.41 13.13
C GLU A 263 11.11 -19.68 11.64
N TYR A 264 12.12 -20.27 11.02
CA TYR A 264 12.10 -20.66 9.61
C TYR A 264 12.20 -22.17 9.51
N GLN A 265 11.37 -22.77 8.66
CA GLN A 265 11.57 -24.14 8.21
C GLN A 265 12.76 -24.20 7.24
N ASP A 266 13.31 -25.41 7.06
CA ASP A 266 14.45 -25.64 6.17
C ASP A 266 14.20 -25.10 4.76
N GLY A 267 15.16 -24.35 4.22
CA GLY A 267 15.08 -23.74 2.89
C GLY A 267 14.34 -22.38 2.82
N TYR A 268 13.72 -21.91 3.90
CA TYR A 268 12.95 -20.65 3.90
C TYR A 268 13.62 -19.47 4.62
N ALA A 269 14.75 -19.69 5.27
CA ALA A 269 15.51 -18.62 5.93
C ALA A 269 16.15 -17.68 4.90
N PRO A 270 16.17 -16.35 5.15
CA PRO A 270 16.76 -15.39 4.22
C PRO A 270 18.28 -15.60 4.10
N THR A 271 18.77 -15.73 2.86
CA THR A 271 20.21 -15.74 2.57
C THR A 271 20.84 -14.37 2.88
N LYS A 272 22.17 -14.31 3.05
CA LYS A 272 22.90 -13.05 3.32
C LYS A 272 22.60 -11.94 2.29
N ALA A 273 22.31 -12.28 1.03
CA ALA A 273 21.93 -11.34 -0.02
C ALA A 273 20.51 -10.76 0.16
N ALA A 274 19.55 -11.57 0.63
CA ALA A 274 18.17 -11.14 0.84
C ALA A 274 17.98 -10.18 2.04
N LYS A 275 18.93 -10.15 2.99
CA LYS A 275 18.90 -9.22 4.14
C LYS A 275 19.06 -7.75 3.74
N VAL A 276 19.67 -7.45 2.59
CA VAL A 276 19.92 -6.08 2.11
C VAL A 276 18.71 -5.53 1.32
N ALA A 277 17.98 -6.40 0.61
CA ALA A 277 16.79 -6.03 -0.16
C ALA A 277 15.50 -5.90 0.69
N ALA A 278 15.51 -6.38 1.94
CA ALA A 278 14.36 -6.36 2.84
C ALA A 278 14.18 -5.03 3.62
N VAL A 279 14.96 -3.99 3.31
CA VAL A 279 14.62 -2.63 3.72
C VAL A 279 13.39 -2.24 2.88
N PRO A 280 12.25 -1.87 3.49
CA PRO A 280 11.04 -1.66 2.72
C PRO A 280 11.29 -0.59 1.66
N ALA A 281 10.95 -0.92 0.41
CA ALA A 281 10.65 0.10 -0.58
C ALA A 281 9.60 1.01 0.06
N ALA A 282 10.02 2.22 0.43
CA ALA A 282 9.12 3.22 0.95
C ALA A 282 8.02 3.43 -0.10
N ARG A 283 6.77 3.16 0.30
CA ARG A 283 5.60 3.66 -0.42
C ARG A 283 5.59 5.18 -0.40
#